data_AF-A0A965Y500-F1
#
_entry.id   AF-A0A965Y500-F1
#
_cell.length_a   1.000
_cell.length_b   1.000
_cell.length_c   1.000
_cell.angle_alpha   90.00
_cell.angle_beta   90.00
_cell.angle_gamma   90.00
#
_symmetry.space_group_name_H-M   'P 1'
#
loop_
_entity.id
_entity.type
_entity.pdbx_description
1 polymer ?
#
loop_
_entity_poly.entity_id
_entity_poly.type
_entity_poly.pdbx_seq_one_letter_code
_entity_poly.pdbx_strand_id
1 'polypeptide(L)'
;MMKKIGSYVGISILFLLILVWGTSKLADHYVLSRWNTEDSAVVIIEEVLGIKSDPAVQDEDWESERVMLRLLYRNGQKEDTVEDLEIVRLKDSRLLLMEGEEYLLLSDVFDDGTVQY
;
A
#
# COMPACT_ATOMS: atom_id res chain seq x y z
N MET A 1 -23.79 43.30 -15.10
CA MET A 1 -23.66 42.93 -13.67
C MET A 1 -23.60 41.41 -13.48
N MET A 2 -24.55 40.64 -14.03
CA MET A 2 -24.58 39.16 -13.95
C MET A 2 -23.32 38.45 -14.49
N LYS A 3 -22.70 38.93 -15.57
CA LYS A 3 -21.44 38.37 -16.10
C LYS A 3 -20.26 38.46 -15.11
N LYS A 4 -20.18 39.52 -14.31
CA LYS A 4 -19.13 39.67 -13.29
C LYS A 4 -19.37 38.72 -12.11
N ILE A 5 -20.62 38.58 -11.67
CA ILE A 5 -21.02 37.65 -10.62
C ILE A 5 -20.69 36.20 -11.03
N GLY A 6 -21.06 35.80 -12.25
CA GLY A 6 -20.71 34.47 -12.77
C GLY A 6 -19.20 34.23 -12.85
N SER A 7 -18.42 35.25 -13.21
CA SER A 7 -16.96 35.17 -13.21
C SER A 7 -16.38 34.98 -11.80
N TYR A 8 -16.87 35.71 -10.81
CA TYR A 8 -16.40 35.55 -9.42
C TYR A 8 -16.77 34.17 -8.86
N VAL A 9 -17.98 33.69 -9.11
CA VAL A 9 -18.42 32.34 -8.70
C VAL A 9 -17.54 31.27 -9.36
N GLY A 10 -17.26 31.39 -10.65
CA GLY A 10 -16.37 30.45 -11.35
C GLY A 10 -14.95 30.44 -10.78
N ILE A 11 -14.38 31.61 -10.48
CA ILE A 11 -13.05 31.73 -9.85
C ILE A 11 -13.06 31.12 -8.45
N SER A 12 -14.10 31.36 -7.65
CA SER A 12 -14.20 30.78 -6.30
C SER A 12 -14.32 29.26 -6.34
N ILE A 13 -15.10 28.70 -7.27
CA ILE A 13 -15.19 27.25 -7.45
C ILE A 13 -13.84 26.67 -7.86
N LEU A 14 -13.17 27.28 -8.84
CA LEU A 14 -11.85 26.83 -9.27
C LEU A 14 -10.84 26.88 -8.12
N PHE A 15 -10.84 27.96 -7.35
CA PHE A 15 -9.97 28.11 -6.18
C PHE A 15 -10.25 27.02 -5.14
N LEU A 16 -11.52 26.73 -4.85
CA LEU A 16 -11.90 25.65 -3.93
C LEU A 16 -11.42 24.28 -4.44
N LEU A 17 -11.57 23.99 -5.74
CA LEU A 17 -11.10 22.73 -6.31
C LEU A 17 -9.58 22.55 -6.18
N ILE A 18 -8.82 23.62 -6.47
CA ILE A 18 -7.35 23.61 -6.30
C ILE A 18 -6.98 23.41 -4.84
N LEU A 19 -7.69 24.07 -3.91
CA LEU A 19 -7.41 23.99 -2.49
C LEU A 19 -7.70 22.59 -1.95
N VAL A 20 -8.85 22.00 -2.31
CA VAL A 20 -9.21 20.61 -1.96
C VAL A 20 -8.17 19.62 -2.50
N TRP A 21 -7.84 19.72 -3.80
CA TRP A 21 -6.83 18.86 -4.42
C TRP A 21 -5.46 18.99 -3.75
N GLY A 22 -5.01 20.23 -3.51
CA GLY A 22 -3.75 20.52 -2.85
C GLY A 22 -3.70 19.97 -1.43
N THR A 23 -4.75 20.18 -0.63
CA THR A 23 -4.84 19.63 0.73
C THR A 23 -4.86 18.11 0.75
N SER A 24 -5.52 17.47 -0.22
CA SER A 24 -5.53 16.01 -0.34
C SER A 24 -4.13 15.47 -0.64
N LYS A 25 -3.39 16.08 -1.58
CA LYS A 25 -2.01 15.68 -1.89
C LYS A 25 -1.03 15.94 -0.74
N LEU A 26 -1.20 17.06 -0.03
CA LEU A 26 -0.41 17.35 1.17
C LEU A 26 -0.66 16.35 2.29
N ALA A 27 -1.92 15.95 2.52
CA ALA A 27 -2.27 14.95 3.51
C ALA A 27 -1.70 13.57 3.16
N ASP A 28 -1.85 13.14 1.90
CA ASP A 28 -1.30 11.88 1.37
C ASP A 28 0.22 11.83 1.60
N HIS A 29 0.93 12.86 1.16
CA HIS A 29 2.37 12.96 1.34
C HIS A 29 2.81 12.97 2.81
N TYR A 30 2.08 13.71 3.67
CA TYR A 30 2.38 13.75 5.10
C TYR A 30 2.24 12.37 5.73
N VAL A 31 1.17 11.63 5.43
CA VAL A 31 0.97 10.27 5.94
C VAL A 31 2.09 9.34 5.47
N LEU A 32 2.37 9.30 4.16
CA LEU A 32 3.43 8.46 3.59
C LEU A 32 4.81 8.75 4.19
N SER A 33 5.13 10.02 4.44
CA SER A 33 6.42 10.40 5.06
C SER A 33 6.58 9.92 6.51
N ARG A 34 5.47 9.64 7.22
CA ARG A 34 5.48 9.22 8.62
C ARG A 34 5.60 7.70 8.77
N TRP A 35 5.25 6.96 7.71
CA TRP A 35 5.38 5.51 7.62
C TRP A 35 6.64 5.08 6.85
N ASN A 36 7.67 5.93 6.86
CA ASN A 36 8.97 5.63 6.26
C ASN A 36 9.96 5.26 7.38
N THR A 37 9.85 4.03 7.88
CA THR A 37 10.83 3.44 8.80
C THR A 37 11.59 2.34 8.07
N GLU A 38 12.80 1.99 8.52
CA GLU A 38 13.63 0.99 7.83
C GLU A 38 12.95 -0.39 7.74
N ASP A 39 12.00 -0.65 8.63
CA ASP A 39 11.24 -1.89 8.82
C ASP A 39 9.78 -1.82 8.32
N SER A 40 9.33 -0.69 7.75
CA SER A 40 7.96 -0.57 7.23
C SER A 40 7.85 0.26 5.97
N ALA A 41 6.93 -0.15 5.09
CA ALA A 41 6.63 0.58 3.86
C ALA A 41 5.14 0.47 3.51
N VAL A 42 4.60 1.52 2.89
CA VAL A 42 3.29 1.47 2.26
C VAL A 42 3.48 0.95 0.84
N VAL A 43 2.74 -0.09 0.48
CA VAL A 43 2.82 -0.75 -0.83
C VAL A 43 1.43 -0.87 -1.45
N ILE A 44 1.36 -0.83 -2.77
CA ILE A 44 0.17 -1.25 -3.52
C ILE A 44 0.41 -2.66 -4.04
N ILE A 45 -0.54 -3.56 -3.86
CA ILE A 45 -0.51 -4.85 -4.56
C ILE A 45 -0.91 -4.60 -6.01
N GLU A 46 0.05 -4.60 -6.93
CA GLU A 46 -0.26 -4.44 -8.36
C GLU A 46 -0.91 -5.71 -8.93
N GLU A 47 -0.43 -6.88 -8.51
CA GLU A 47 -0.88 -8.17 -9.05
C GLU A 47 -0.69 -9.30 -8.02
N VAL A 48 -1.65 -10.23 -7.93
CA VAL A 48 -1.47 -11.49 -7.20
C VAL A 48 -1.00 -12.56 -8.18
N LEU A 49 0.32 -12.80 -8.20
CA LEU A 49 0.99 -13.66 -9.18
C LEU A 49 0.68 -15.15 -8.99
N GLY A 50 0.32 -15.56 -7.77
CA GLY A 50 -0.15 -16.92 -7.52
C GLY A 50 -0.19 -17.31 -6.05
N ILE A 51 -0.94 -18.38 -5.76
CA ILE A 51 -1.11 -18.95 -4.43
C ILE A 51 -0.72 -20.43 -4.50
N LYS A 52 0.13 -20.89 -3.58
CA LYS A 52 0.57 -22.29 -3.47
C LYS A 52 0.44 -22.73 -2.02
N SER A 53 -0.01 -23.96 -1.78
CA SER A 53 0.03 -24.53 -0.42
C SER A 53 1.48 -24.64 0.06
N ASP A 54 1.73 -24.26 1.30
CA ASP A 54 3.08 -24.35 1.89
C ASP A 54 3.32 -25.78 2.39
N PRO A 55 4.29 -26.53 1.82
CA PRO A 55 4.51 -27.91 2.21
C PRO A 55 5.17 -28.07 3.60
N ALA A 56 5.64 -26.97 4.20
CA ALA A 56 6.40 -26.99 5.45
C ALA A 56 5.54 -27.13 6.72
N VAL A 57 4.25 -26.80 6.66
CA VAL A 57 3.33 -26.89 7.81
C VAL A 57 2.23 -27.90 7.47
N GLN A 58 2.41 -29.14 7.93
CA GLN A 58 1.40 -30.22 7.87
C GLN A 58 0.84 -30.50 9.26
N ASP A 59 0.45 -29.44 9.98
CA ASP A 59 -0.37 -29.59 11.17
C ASP A 59 -1.83 -29.33 10.74
N GLU A 60 -2.74 -30.27 11.01
CA GLU A 60 -4.13 -30.23 10.50
C GLU A 60 -4.88 -28.96 10.92
N ASP A 61 -4.43 -28.32 12.02
CA ASP A 61 -5.06 -27.13 12.58
C ASP A 61 -4.48 -25.80 12.05
N TRP A 62 -3.32 -25.81 11.37
CA TRP A 62 -2.62 -24.59 10.93
C TRP A 62 -2.10 -24.69 9.50
N GLU A 63 -3.01 -24.85 8.53
CA GLU A 63 -2.65 -24.86 7.11
C GLU A 63 -2.18 -23.48 6.64
N SER A 64 -0.97 -23.39 6.09
CA SER A 64 -0.41 -22.17 5.48
C SER A 64 -0.34 -22.25 3.95
N GLU A 65 -0.31 -21.07 3.33
CA GLU A 65 -0.11 -20.89 1.90
C GLU A 65 0.91 -19.79 1.63
N ARG A 66 1.66 -19.99 0.55
CA ARG A 66 2.59 -19.02 -0.01
C ARG A 66 1.90 -18.24 -1.09
N VAL A 67 1.90 -16.92 -0.96
CA VAL A 67 1.32 -15.99 -1.92
C VAL A 67 2.43 -15.17 -2.53
N MET A 68 2.53 -15.22 -3.85
CA MET A 68 3.45 -14.37 -4.60
C MET A 68 2.70 -13.11 -5.04
N LEU A 69 3.24 -11.95 -4.69
CA LEU A 69 2.66 -10.63 -4.96
C LEU A 69 3.62 -9.79 -5.77
N ARG A 70 3.10 -8.95 -6.66
CA ARG A 70 3.84 -7.82 -7.21
C ARG A 70 3.45 -6.56 -6.47
N LEU A 71 4.42 -5.85 -5.91
CA LEU A 71 4.22 -4.70 -5.04
C LEU A 71 4.82 -3.44 -5.67
N LEU A 72 4.09 -2.33 -5.62
CA LEU A 72 4.61 -0.99 -5.90
C LEU A 72 4.80 -0.24 -4.59
N TYR A 73 6.03 0.18 -4.30
CA TYR A 73 6.36 0.94 -3.10
C TYR A 73 5.91 2.40 -3.23
N ARG A 74 5.14 2.88 -2.26
CA ARG A 74 4.59 4.25 -2.22
C ARG A 74 5.43 5.22 -1.38
N ASN A 75 6.40 4.71 -0.62
CA ASN A 75 7.27 5.51 0.21
C ASN A 75 8.61 4.80 0.49
N GLY A 76 9.51 5.54 1.16
CA GLY A 76 10.79 5.03 1.62
C GLY A 76 11.86 4.92 0.55
N GLN A 77 12.93 4.17 0.85
CA GLN A 77 14.09 4.06 -0.06
C GLN A 77 13.73 3.40 -1.40
N LYS A 78 12.65 2.63 -1.42
CA LYS A 78 12.13 1.91 -2.58
C LYS A 78 10.97 2.64 -3.26
N GLU A 79 10.64 3.88 -2.90
CA GLU A 79 9.52 4.64 -3.51
C GLU A 79 9.57 4.59 -5.05
N ASP A 80 8.40 4.37 -5.66
CA ASP A 80 8.18 4.20 -7.10
C ASP A 80 8.91 3.00 -7.74
N THR A 81 9.36 2.03 -6.93
CA THR A 81 9.91 0.76 -7.44
C THR A 81 8.92 -0.39 -7.30
N VAL A 82 9.09 -1.38 -8.18
CA VAL A 82 8.26 -2.59 -8.23
C VAL A 82 9.10 -3.80 -7.82
N GLU A 83 8.53 -4.66 -6.97
CA GLU A 83 9.18 -5.86 -6.47
C GLU A 83 8.20 -7.03 -6.39
N ASP A 84 8.65 -8.22 -6.76
CA ASP A 84 7.91 -9.46 -6.54
C ASP A 84 8.28 -10.02 -5.17
N LEU A 85 7.31 -10.21 -4.28
CA LEU A 85 7.48 -10.66 -2.91
C LEU A 85 6.67 -11.94 -2.64
N GLU A 86 7.31 -12.96 -2.05
CA GLU A 86 6.63 -14.13 -1.51
C GLU A 86 6.33 -13.92 -0.02
N ILE A 87 5.06 -14.04 0.36
CA ILE A 87 4.63 -14.03 1.77
C ILE A 87 4.03 -15.38 2.14
N VAL A 88 4.09 -15.72 3.43
CA VAL A 88 3.40 -16.88 3.99
C VAL A 88 2.22 -16.39 4.82
N ARG A 89 1.02 -16.92 4.57
CA ARG A 89 -0.16 -16.63 5.38
C ARG A 89 -0.90 -17.91 5.75
N LEU A 90 -1.72 -17.83 6.79
CA LEU A 90 -2.67 -18.89 7.10
C LEU A 90 -3.76 -18.93 6.01
N LYS A 91 -4.17 -20.12 5.61
CA LYS A 91 -5.18 -20.35 4.59
C LYS A 91 -6.54 -19.76 4.97
N ASP A 92 -6.86 -19.71 6.26
CA ASP A 92 -8.08 -19.13 6.82
C ASP A 92 -7.90 -17.66 7.27
N SER A 93 -6.77 -17.03 6.89
CA SER A 93 -6.52 -15.63 7.18
C SER A 93 -7.62 -14.74 6.61
N ARG A 94 -8.11 -13.81 7.44
CA ARG A 94 -9.07 -12.79 7.02
C ARG A 94 -8.42 -11.62 6.27
N LEU A 95 -7.09 -11.63 6.13
CA LEU A 95 -6.37 -10.64 5.33
C LEU A 95 -6.68 -10.88 3.85
N LEU A 96 -7.56 -10.05 3.30
CA LEU A 96 -7.83 -10.01 1.87
C LEU A 96 -6.66 -9.28 1.19
N LEU A 97 -6.08 -9.92 0.17
CA LEU A 97 -5.02 -9.36 -0.68
C LEU A 97 -5.69 -8.97 -2.00
N MET A 98 -5.98 -7.69 -2.15
CA MET A 98 -6.73 -7.13 -3.28
C MET A 98 -5.80 -6.30 -4.16
N GLU A 99 -5.88 -6.54 -5.47
CA GLU A 99 -5.13 -5.76 -6.46
C GLU A 99 -5.60 -4.30 -6.47
N GLY A 100 -4.65 -3.37 -6.53
CA GLY A 100 -4.88 -1.93 -6.52
C GLY A 100 -5.06 -1.31 -5.14
N GLU A 101 -5.12 -2.11 -4.07
CA GLU A 101 -5.28 -1.62 -2.70
C GLU A 101 -3.94 -1.37 -2.01
N GLU A 102 -3.91 -0.39 -1.11
CA GLU A 102 -2.73 -0.01 -0.32
C GLU A 102 -2.65 -0.83 0.98
N TYR A 103 -1.46 -1.36 1.27
CA TYR A 103 -1.15 -2.14 2.46
C TYR A 103 0.06 -1.57 3.18
N LEU A 104 0.08 -1.72 4.50
CA LEU A 104 1.28 -1.51 5.30
C LEU A 104 2.06 -2.83 5.32
N LEU A 105 3.20 -2.85 4.65
CA LEU A 105 4.18 -3.93 4.71
C LEU A 105 5.11 -3.68 5.89
N LEU A 106 5.19 -4.65 6.80
CA LEU A 106 6.12 -4.65 7.92
C LEU A 106 7.14 -5.75 7.67
N SER A 107 8.40 -5.49 7.97
CA SER A 107 9.45 -6.50 7.90
C SER A 107 10.09 -6.68 9.27
N ASP A 108 10.15 -7.91 9.76
CA ASP A 108 10.96 -8.27 10.91
C ASP A 108 12.26 -8.91 10.42
N VAL A 109 13.38 -8.46 10.96
CA VAL A 109 14.71 -8.98 10.63
C VAL A 109 15.21 -9.76 11.84
N PHE A 110 15.26 -11.07 11.71
CA PHE A 110 15.76 -11.95 12.77
C PHE A 110 17.27 -11.77 12.97
N ASP A 111 17.77 -12.23 14.12
CA ASP A 111 19.20 -12.16 14.49
C ASP A 111 20.13 -12.86 13.47
N ASP A 112 19.59 -13.78 12.66
CA ASP A 112 20.32 -14.50 11.61
C ASP A 112 20.29 -13.78 10.24
N GLY A 113 19.64 -12.62 10.14
CA GLY A 113 19.47 -11.83 8.92
C GLY A 113 18.31 -12.27 8.03
N THR A 114 17.51 -13.26 8.45
CA THR A 114 16.28 -13.64 7.75
C THR A 114 15.25 -12.52 7.87
N VAL A 115 14.64 -12.15 6.74
CA VAL A 115 13.57 -11.14 6.71
C VAL A 115 12.22 -11.83 6.54
N GLN A 116 11.29 -11.55 7.44
CA GLN A 116 9.91 -12.03 7.38
C GLN A 116 8.96 -10.84 7.24
N TYR A 117 7.93 -11.02 6.41
CA TYR A 117 6.90 -10.03 6.10
C TYR A 117 5.51 -10.52 6.52
#